data_AF-A0A3G2RA64-F1
#
_entry.id   AF-A0A3G2RA64-F1
#
_cell.length_a   1.000
_cell.length_b   1.000
_cell.length_c   1.000
_cell.angle_alpha   90.00
_cell.angle_beta   90.00
_cell.angle_gamma   90.00
#
_symmetry.space_group_name_H-M   'P 1'
#
loop_
_entity.id
_entity.type
_entity.pdbx_description
1 polymer ?
#
loop_
_entity_poly.entity_id
_entity_poly.type
_entity_poly.pdbx_seq_one_letter_code
_entity_poly.pdbx_strand_id
1 'polypeptide(L)' 'MGEMYDEFVRFIKDSDINEKVETEFVDVIEDGLEGYDEALKLLEKGYGLPLTLINGKPRFYGGISNEMFYDVIKKHI' A
#
# COMPACT_ATOMS: atom_id res chain seq x y z
N MET A 1 6.81 11.11 3.06
CA MET A 1 6.19 9.76 3.06
C MET A 1 4.99 9.70 2.15
N GLY A 2 4.08 10.69 2.17
CA GLY A 2 2.99 10.79 1.19
C GLY A 2 3.42 10.84 -0.28
N GLU A 3 4.61 11.39 -0.58
CA GLU A 3 5.12 11.45 -1.97
C GLU A 3 5.16 10.09 -2.68
N MET A 4 5.57 9.02 -1.98
CA MET A 4 5.60 7.67 -2.56
C MET A 4 4.19 7.16 -2.89
N TYR A 5 3.21 7.51 -2.04
CA TYR A 5 1.81 7.18 -2.28
C TYR A 5 1.27 7.99 -3.46
N ASP A 6 1.56 9.30 -3.53
CA ASP A 6 1.13 10.15 -4.63
C ASP A 6 1.67 9.67 -5.98
N GLU A 7 2.95 9.26 -6.02
CA GLU A 7 3.56 8.66 -7.20
C GLU A 7 2.87 7.34 -7.60
N PHE A 8 2.59 6.46 -6.64
CA PHE A 8 1.86 5.22 -6.88
C PHE A 8 0.44 5.48 -7.40
N VAL A 9 -0.29 6.42 -6.81
CA VAL A 9 -1.65 6.79 -7.26
C VAL A 9 -1.63 7.33 -8.68
N ARG A 10 -0.67 8.18 -9.04
CA ARG A 10 -0.52 8.67 -10.42
C ARG A 10 -0.26 7.51 -11.38
N PHE A 11 0.68 6.63 -11.03
CA PHE A 11 0.98 5.46 -11.82
C PHE A 11 -0.25 4.56 -12.05
N ILE A 12 -1.03 4.27 -11.01
CA ILE A 12 -2.23 3.45 -11.13
C ILE A 12 -3.30 4.15 -11.97
N LYS A 13 -3.50 5.46 -11.81
CA LYS A 13 -4.45 6.24 -12.61
C LYS A 13 -4.14 6.21 -14.10
N ASP A 14 -2.86 6.19 -14.46
CA ASP A 14 -2.40 6.13 -15.85
C ASP A 14 -2.38 4.69 -16.42
N SER A 15 -2.71 3.68 -15.61
CA SER A 15 -2.68 2.27 -16.01
C SER A 15 -4.03 1.74 -16.52
N ASP A 16 -4.02 0.54 -17.10
CA ASP A 16 -5.21 -0.18 -17.58
C ASP A 16 -6.10 -0.74 -16.44
N ILE A 17 -5.67 -0.62 -15.18
CA ILE A 17 -6.39 -1.14 -14.01
C ILE A 17 -7.00 -0.04 -13.15
N ASN A 18 -6.95 1.22 -13.59
CA ASN A 18 -7.34 2.38 -12.78
C ASN A 18 -8.77 2.30 -12.22
N GLU A 19 -9.74 1.80 -12.98
CA GLU A 19 -11.14 1.68 -12.54
C GLU A 19 -11.38 0.46 -11.62
N LYS A 20 -10.37 -0.40 -11.45
CA LYS A 20 -10.46 -1.65 -10.70
C LYS A 20 -9.73 -1.59 -9.36
N VAL A 21 -9.06 -0.48 -9.06
CA VAL A 21 -8.20 -0.34 -7.88
C VAL A 21 -8.63 0.87 -7.08
N GLU A 22 -8.98 0.63 -5.83
CA GLU A 22 -9.15 1.68 -4.82
C GLU A 22 -7.86 1.76 -3.98
N THR A 23 -7.45 2.97 -3.65
CA THR A 23 -6.20 3.22 -2.92
C THR A 23 -6.47 4.14 -1.74
N GLU A 24 -5.88 3.83 -0.59
CA GLU A 24 -5.98 4.61 0.63
C GLU A 24 -4.58 4.84 1.21
N PHE A 25 -4.35 6.03 1.74
CA PHE A 25 -3.17 6.36 2.53
C PHE A 25 -3.57 6.47 3.99
N VAL A 26 -2.80 5.85 4.87
CA VAL A 26 -3.00 5.89 6.32
C VAL A 26 -1.72 6.41 6.96
N ASP A 27 -1.81 7.57 7.63
CA ASP A 27 -0.72 8.07 8.45
C ASP A 27 -0.78 7.42 9.84
N VAL A 28 0.15 6.51 10.11
CA VAL A 28 0.16 5.75 11.36
C VAL A 28 0.37 6.62 12.61
N ILE A 29 0.83 7.86 12.46
CA ILE A 29 1.02 8.82 13.54
C ILE A 29 -0.26 9.64 13.76
N GLU A 30 -0.90 10.10 12.69
CA GLU A 30 -2.09 10.97 12.78
C GLU A 30 -3.41 10.19 12.86
N ASP A 31 -3.58 9.16 12.02
CA ASP A 31 -4.81 8.38 11.90
C ASP A 31 -4.86 7.17 12.84
N GLY A 32 -3.68 6.71 13.27
CA GLY A 32 -3.54 5.45 14.00
C GLY A 32 -3.79 4.22 13.12
N LEU A 33 -4.06 3.07 13.74
CA LEU A 33 -4.17 1.78 13.04
C LEU A 33 -5.40 0.97 13.49
N GLU A 34 -6.40 1.62 14.06
CA GLU A 34 -7.65 0.95 14.42
C GLU A 34 -8.29 0.36 13.15
N GLY A 35 -8.58 -0.95 13.17
CA GLY A 35 -9.10 -1.67 12.00
C GLY A 35 -8.04 -2.22 11.03
N TYR A 36 -6.76 -1.91 11.23
CA TYR A 36 -5.64 -2.42 10.44
C TYR A 36 -4.73 -3.37 11.23
N ASP A 37 -5.33 -4.37 11.89
CA ASP A 37 -4.65 -5.31 12.80
C ASP A 37 -3.39 -5.97 12.19
N GLU A 38 -3.44 -6.31 10.89
CA GLU A 38 -2.29 -6.91 10.20
C GLU A 38 -1.13 -5.91 10.02
N ALA A 39 -1.42 -4.62 9.81
CA ALA A 39 -0.39 -3.59 9.74
C ALA A 39 0.25 -3.37 11.13
N LEU A 40 -0.56 -3.31 12.19
CA LEU A 40 -0.09 -3.18 13.57
C LEU A 40 0.88 -4.32 13.94
N LYS A 41 0.48 -5.57 13.68
CA LYS A 41 1.33 -6.75 13.94
C LYS A 41 2.67 -6.71 13.23
N LEU A 42 2.74 -6.11 12.03
CA LEU A 42 3.99 -5.99 11.29
C LEU A 42 4.89 -4.89 11.87
N LEU A 43 4.31 -3.76 12.26
CA LEU A 43 5.09 -2.71 12.95
C LEU A 43 5.66 -3.21 14.28
N GLU A 44 4.87 -3.93 15.08
CA GLU A 44 5.34 -4.53 16.35
C GLU A 44 6.48 -5.54 16.15
N LYS A 45 6.52 -6.20 14.98
CA LYS A 45 7.61 -7.10 14.59
C LYS A 45 8.84 -6.38 14.03
N GLY A 46 8.79 -5.04 13.92
CA GLY A 46 9.90 -4.21 13.45
C GLY A 46 10.01 -4.09 11.93
N TYR A 47 8.95 -4.41 11.17
CA TYR A 47 8.95 -4.14 9.74
C TYR A 47 8.89 -2.63 9.47
N GLY A 48 9.72 -2.17 8.55
CA GLY A 48 9.84 -0.75 8.22
C GLY A 48 8.68 -0.21 7.41
N LEU A 49 8.34 1.06 7.64
CA LEU A 49 7.42 1.81 6.78
C LEU A 49 8.08 2.20 5.44
N PRO A 50 7.30 2.49 4.39
CA PRO A 50 5.85 2.28 4.32
C PRO A 50 5.47 0.80 4.33
N LEU A 51 4.32 0.46 4.92
CA LEU A 51 3.72 -0.87 4.79
C LEU A 51 2.63 -0.83 3.71
N THR A 52 2.58 -1.84 2.85
CA THR A 52 1.54 -1.93 1.82
C THR A 52 0.76 -3.23 1.95
N LEU A 53 -0.55 -3.08 2.11
CA LEU A 53 -1.51 -4.16 2.12
C LEU A 53 -2.30 -4.10 0.81
N ILE A 54 -2.50 -5.27 0.18
CA ILE A 54 -3.37 -5.41 -1.00
C ILE A 54 -4.50 -6.34 -0.60
N ASN A 55 -5.75 -5.88 -0.76
CA ASN A 55 -6.96 -6.56 -0.30
C ASN A 55 -6.87 -6.98 1.19
N GLY A 56 -6.42 -6.05 2.04
CA GLY A 56 -6.25 -6.25 3.49
C GLY A 56 -5.12 -7.19 3.89
N LYS A 57 -4.36 -7.75 2.93
CA LYS A 57 -3.25 -8.67 3.23
C LYS A 57 -1.90 -8.00 2.99
N PRO A 58 -0.94 -8.10 3.91
CA PRO A 58 0.39 -7.56 3.70
C PRO A 58 1.07 -8.14 2.46
N ARG A 59 1.73 -7.28 1.69
CA ARG A 59 2.49 -7.68 0.50
C ARG A 59 3.88 -7.09 0.46
N PHE A 60 4.03 -5.86 0.94
CA PHE A 60 5.29 -5.13 0.87
C PHE A 60 5.55 -4.34 2.14
N TYR A 61 6.83 -4.05 2.37
CA TYR A 61 7.32 -3.11 3.35
C TYR A 61 8.54 -2.39 2.77
N GLY A 62 8.74 -1.13 3.15
CA GLY A 62 9.78 -0.27 2.59
C GLY A 62 9.46 0.25 1.19
N GLY A 63 10.43 0.97 0.60
CA GLY A 63 10.26 1.57 -0.72
C GLY A 63 10.34 0.54 -1.83
N ILE A 64 9.21 0.33 -2.53
CA ILE A 64 9.06 -0.63 -3.63
C ILE A 64 8.64 0.12 -4.90
N SER A 65 9.01 -0.39 -6.08
CA SER A 65 8.66 0.24 -7.35
C SER A 65 7.19 0.05 -7.74
N ASN A 66 6.66 1.01 -8.51
CA ASN A 66 5.28 0.99 -8.96
C ASN A 66 4.95 -0.20 -9.86
N GLU A 67 5.92 -0.67 -10.65
CA GLU A 67 5.79 -1.86 -11.49
C GLU A 67 5.58 -3.13 -10.65
N MET A 68 6.29 -3.26 -9.52
CA MET A 68 6.12 -4.41 -8.63
C MET A 68 4.74 -4.41 -7.96
N PHE A 69 4.24 -3.22 -7.56
CA PHE A 69 2.87 -3.12 -7.06
C PHE A 69 1.86 -3.56 -8.13
N TYR A 70 2.00 -3.04 -9.35
CA TYR A 70 1.13 -3.35 -10.48
C TYR A 70 1.08 -4.85 -10.80
N ASP A 71 2.24 -5.50 -10.90
CA ASP A 71 2.35 -6.94 -11.19
C ASP A 71 1.66 -7.80 -10.13
N VAL A 72 1.68 -7.38 -8.86
CA VAL A 72 1.00 -8.08 -7.77
C VAL A 72 -0.50 -7.80 -7.77
N ILE A 73 -0.92 -6.55 -7.98
CA ILE A 73 -2.34 -6.20 -8.06
C ILE A 73 -3.01 -6.95 -9.20
N LYS A 74 -2.36 -7.04 -10.38
CA LYS A 74 -2.88 -7.78 -11.54
C LYS A 74 -3.16 -9.26 -11.29
N LYS A 75 -2.54 -9.88 -10.28
CA LYS A 75 -2.80 -11.28 -9.89
C LYS A 75 -4.07 -11.45 -9.06
N HIS A 76 -4.73 -10.34 -8.70
CA HIS A 76 -5.86 -10.30 -7.76
C HIS A 76 -7.12 -9.63 -8.34
N ILE A 77 -7.12 -9.28 -9.64
CA ILE A 77 -8.25 -8.65 -10.36
C ILE A 77 -8.73 -9.49 -11.54
#